data_AF-A0A6A6KIA4-F1
#
_entry.id   AF-A0A6A6KIA4-F1
#
_cell.length_a   1.000
_cell.length_b   1.000
_cell.length_c   1.000
_cell.angle_alpha   90.00
_cell.angle_beta   90.00
_cell.angle_gamma   90.00
#
_symmetry.space_group_name_H-M   'P 1'
#
loop_
_entity.id
_entity.type
_entity.pdbx_description
1 polymer ?
#
loop_
_entity_poly.entity_id
_entity_poly.type
_entity_poly.pdbx_seq_one_letter_code
_entity_poly.pdbx_strand_id
1 'polypeptide(L)'
;MTLNEPSAIVEFSHDDRVFASGRCSSWVNRHLRITLITFWYEPLSNSTVDVEAAQIAIDFMFGLWMDPITYGRYPRTMKDLVEDRLLEFTYNESRLLRGSYDFLGLQYYAAYYAQPNATIDPNYIRYKIDSHVIETRVDNFNNGTQSIDEAL
;
A
#
# COMPACT_ATOMS: atom_id res chain seq x y z
N MET A 1 16.76 10.61 6.26
CA MET A 1 15.68 9.63 6.03
C MET A 1 14.60 9.97 7.03
N THR A 2 13.42 10.39 6.57
CA THR A 2 12.33 10.86 7.44
C THR A 2 11.40 9.74 7.87
N LEU A 3 11.11 8.80 6.97
CA LEU A 3 10.33 7.61 7.28
C LEU A 3 10.85 6.43 6.44
N ASN A 4 10.95 5.26 7.08
CA ASN A 4 11.29 4.00 6.43
C ASN A 4 10.09 3.06 6.58
N GLU A 5 9.53 2.60 5.46
CA GLU A 5 8.46 1.60 5.40
C GLU A 5 7.20 1.96 6.23
N PRO A 6 6.51 3.08 5.90
CA PRO A 6 5.28 3.47 6.60
C PRO A 6 4.19 2.40 6.59
N SER A 7 4.00 1.71 5.45
CA SER A 7 3.01 0.64 5.30
C SER A 7 3.27 -0.50 6.28
N ALA A 8 4.52 -0.93 6.42
CA ALA A 8 4.92 -1.92 7.41
C ALA A 8 4.60 -1.48 8.84
N ILE A 9 4.73 -0.19 9.18
CA ILE A 9 4.37 0.30 10.53
C ILE A 9 2.85 0.27 10.74
N VAL A 10 2.04 0.69 9.77
CA VAL A 10 0.57 0.64 9.90
C VAL A 10 0.11 -0.80 10.06
N GLU A 11 0.58 -1.67 9.16
CA GLU A 11 0.25 -3.08 9.15
C GLU A 11 0.76 -3.78 10.41
N PHE A 12 2.06 -3.83 10.61
CA PHE A 12 2.61 -4.68 11.64
C PHE A 12 2.56 -4.06 13.04
N SER A 13 2.52 -2.73 13.21
CA SER A 13 2.39 -2.14 14.55
C SER A 13 0.94 -1.96 14.99
N HIS A 14 0.06 -1.53 14.09
CA HIS A 14 -1.31 -1.16 14.48
C HIS A 14 -2.33 -2.26 14.16
N ASP A 15 -2.09 -3.06 13.10
CA ASP A 15 -2.91 -4.22 12.74
C ASP A 15 -2.45 -5.48 13.49
N ASP A 16 -1.25 -5.99 13.17
CA ASP A 16 -0.74 -7.26 13.69
C ASP A 16 -0.06 -7.12 15.08
N ARG A 17 0.21 -5.89 15.53
CA ARG A 17 0.85 -5.55 16.83
C ARG A 17 2.20 -6.24 17.11
N VAL A 18 2.95 -6.57 16.05
CA VAL A 18 4.26 -7.24 16.11
C VAL A 18 5.46 -6.28 16.14
N PHE A 19 5.33 -5.00 15.76
CA PHE A 19 6.39 -3.98 15.89
C PHE A 19 6.02 -2.80 16.80
N ALA A 20 7.01 -2.22 17.51
CA ALA A 20 6.84 -1.02 18.32
C ALA A 20 6.81 0.27 17.48
N SER A 21 6.03 1.27 17.88
CA SER A 21 5.94 2.56 17.17
C SER A 21 7.28 3.32 17.23
N GLY A 22 7.92 3.49 16.07
CA GLY A 22 9.22 4.13 15.96
C GLY A 22 9.21 5.63 16.29
N ARG A 23 10.34 6.15 16.81
CA ARG A 23 10.58 7.59 17.04
C ARG A 23 11.42 8.17 15.90
N CYS A 24 11.13 9.40 15.45
CA CYS A 24 12.03 10.15 14.56
C CYS A 24 12.88 11.18 15.34
N SER A 25 14.10 11.47 14.84
CA SER A 25 15.03 12.47 15.39
C SER A 25 14.86 13.82 14.68
N SER A 26 14.85 14.93 15.43
CA SER A 26 14.65 16.29 14.93
C SER A 26 15.88 16.93 14.26
N TRP A 27 17.00 16.22 14.14
CA TRP A 27 18.25 16.83 13.68
C TRP A 27 18.50 16.67 12.19
N VAL A 28 18.35 17.80 11.50
CA VAL A 28 18.96 18.25 10.24
C VAL A 28 19.21 17.16 9.19
N ASN A 29 18.30 17.07 8.22
CA ASN A 29 18.69 16.77 6.85
C ASN A 29 17.96 17.72 5.92
N ARG A 30 18.73 18.48 5.14
CA ARG A 30 18.25 19.48 4.17
C ARG A 30 17.54 18.86 2.95
N HIS A 31 17.46 17.53 2.91
CA HIS A 31 16.76 16.76 1.90
C HIS A 31 15.86 15.72 2.55
N LEU A 32 14.59 15.72 2.16
CA LEU A 32 13.59 14.76 2.59
C LEU A 32 13.68 13.51 1.72
N ARG A 33 13.93 12.37 2.36
CA ARG A 33 14.07 11.07 1.70
C ARG A 33 13.06 10.13 2.32
N ILE A 34 12.18 9.59 1.47
CA ILE A 34 11.14 8.65 1.84
C ILE A 34 11.48 7.32 1.20
N THR A 35 11.52 6.26 2.01
CA THR A 35 11.69 4.90 1.51
C THR A 35 10.39 4.14 1.70
N LEU A 36 9.81 3.69 0.60
CA LEU A 36 8.59 2.88 0.59
C LEU A 36 8.94 1.43 0.25
N ILE A 37 8.34 0.51 0.99
CA ILE A 37 8.26 -0.89 0.57
C ILE A 37 7.10 -1.00 -0.41
N THR A 38 7.35 -1.67 -1.53
CA THR A 38 6.37 -1.86 -2.60
C THR A 38 6.37 -3.31 -3.03
N PHE A 39 5.19 -3.90 -3.07
CA PHE A 39 4.95 -5.16 -3.73
C PHE A 39 4.30 -4.92 -5.09
N TRP A 40 4.53 -5.83 -6.03
CA TRP A 40 3.79 -5.85 -7.29
C TRP A 40 2.55 -6.71 -7.11
N TYR A 41 1.43 -6.26 -7.68
CA TYR A 41 0.18 -7.03 -7.66
C TYR A 41 -0.21 -7.38 -9.08
N GLU A 42 -0.29 -8.68 -9.35
CA GLU A 42 -0.70 -9.23 -10.63
C GLU A 42 -2.14 -9.75 -10.51
N PRO A 43 -3.01 -9.49 -11.49
CA PRO A 43 -4.35 -10.07 -11.46
C PRO A 43 -4.26 -11.59 -11.60
N LEU A 44 -5.11 -12.33 -10.88
CA LEU A 44 -5.15 -13.80 -11.02
C LEU A 44 -5.56 -14.22 -12.44
N SER A 45 -6.43 -13.45 -13.09
CA SER A 45 -6.89 -13.72 -14.44
C SER A 45 -7.13 -12.43 -15.22
N ASN A 46 -7.29 -12.52 -16.54
CA ASN A 46 -7.64 -11.38 -17.40
C ASN A 46 -9.11 -10.92 -17.24
N SER A 47 -9.78 -11.31 -16.16
CA SER A 47 -11.11 -10.78 -15.83
C SER A 47 -11.00 -9.32 -15.39
N THR A 48 -12.00 -8.51 -15.73
CA THR A 48 -12.01 -7.09 -15.36
C THR A 48 -11.98 -6.89 -13.85
N VAL A 49 -12.58 -7.82 -13.10
CA VAL A 49 -12.68 -7.76 -11.65
C VAL A 49 -11.33 -8.06 -10.98
N ASP A 50 -10.56 -9.00 -11.51
CA ASP A 50 -9.22 -9.31 -10.98
C ASP A 50 -8.22 -8.19 -11.30
N VAL A 51 -8.33 -7.58 -12.49
CA VAL A 51 -7.53 -6.40 -12.87
C VAL A 51 -7.83 -5.22 -11.95
N GLU A 52 -9.10 -4.98 -11.64
CA GLU A 52 -9.51 -3.95 -10.69
C GLU A 52 -9.00 -4.26 -9.27
N ALA A 53 -9.10 -5.50 -8.82
CA ALA A 53 -8.56 -5.94 -7.53
C ALA A 53 -7.04 -5.71 -7.43
N ALA A 54 -6.28 -6.00 -8.49
CA ALA A 54 -4.84 -5.73 -8.54
C ALA A 54 -4.55 -4.23 -8.43
N GLN A 55 -5.32 -3.38 -9.11
CA GLN A 55 -5.17 -1.93 -9.01
C GLN A 55 -5.50 -1.42 -7.60
N ILE A 56 -6.57 -1.93 -6.98
CA ILE A 56 -6.95 -1.58 -5.60
C ILE A 56 -5.82 -1.94 -4.64
N ALA A 57 -5.21 -3.13 -4.78
CA ALA A 57 -4.10 -3.54 -3.93
C ALA A 57 -2.88 -2.60 -4.06
N ILE A 58 -2.54 -2.18 -5.28
CA ILE A 58 -1.47 -1.19 -5.53
C ILE A 58 -1.83 0.16 -4.91
N ASP A 59 -3.07 0.62 -5.07
CA ASP A 59 -3.54 1.90 -4.52
C ASP A 59 -3.48 1.90 -2.99
N PHE A 60 -3.84 0.81 -2.33
CA PHE A 60 -3.73 0.68 -0.87
C PHE A 60 -2.26 0.59 -0.44
N MET A 61 -1.44 -0.27 -1.06
CA MET A 61 -0.04 -0.45 -0.64
C MET A 61 0.82 0.81 -0.90
N PHE A 62 0.80 1.31 -2.13
CA PHE A 62 1.68 2.38 -2.60
C PHE A 62 0.96 3.72 -2.71
N GLY A 63 -0.23 3.73 -3.31
CA GLY A 63 -1.02 4.94 -3.56
C GLY A 63 -1.37 5.69 -2.28
N LEU A 64 -1.66 4.98 -1.19
CA LEU A 64 -1.97 5.55 0.13
C LEU A 64 -0.91 6.56 0.60
N TRP A 65 0.36 6.31 0.31
CA TRP A 65 1.46 7.18 0.72
C TRP A 65 1.85 8.15 -0.38
N MET A 66 1.92 7.67 -1.62
CA MET A 66 2.42 8.45 -2.75
C MET A 66 1.45 9.54 -3.21
N ASP A 67 0.15 9.27 -3.21
CA ASP A 67 -0.83 10.26 -3.68
C ASP A 67 -0.91 11.48 -2.75
N PRO A 68 -0.92 11.35 -1.40
CA PRO A 68 -0.85 12.50 -0.52
C PRO A 68 0.43 13.32 -0.70
N ILE A 69 1.56 12.65 -0.88
CA ILE A 69 2.87 13.30 -0.99
C ILE A 69 3.04 13.97 -2.38
N THR A 70 2.41 13.44 -3.42
CA THR A 70 2.53 13.95 -4.80
C THR A 70 1.44 14.97 -5.14
N TYR A 71 0.20 14.68 -4.73
CA TYR A 71 -0.99 15.43 -5.11
C TYR A 71 -1.71 16.09 -3.92
N GLY A 72 -1.34 15.77 -2.67
CA GLY A 72 -1.99 16.30 -1.48
C GLY A 72 -3.35 15.68 -1.17
N ARG A 73 -3.68 14.51 -1.74
CA ARG A 73 -4.96 13.80 -1.55
C ARG A 73 -4.75 12.30 -1.62
N TYR A 74 -5.62 11.53 -0.98
CA TYR A 74 -5.65 10.07 -1.14
C TYR A 74 -6.20 9.62 -2.51
N PRO A 75 -5.89 8.38 -2.95
CA PRO A 75 -6.49 7.77 -4.13
C PRO A 75 -8.02 7.73 -4.01
N ARG A 76 -8.73 7.88 -5.13
CA ARG A 76 -10.20 7.85 -5.14
C ARG A 76 -10.75 6.51 -4.67
N THR A 77 -10.17 5.43 -5.18
CA THR A 77 -10.49 4.04 -4.84
C THR A 77 -10.49 3.82 -3.33
N MET A 78 -9.51 4.38 -2.63
CA MET A 78 -9.41 4.26 -1.19
C MET A 78 -10.46 5.10 -0.44
N LYS A 79 -10.76 6.31 -0.94
CA LYS A 79 -11.83 7.14 -0.37
C LYS A 79 -13.20 6.46 -0.49
N ASP A 80 -13.46 5.84 -1.63
CA ASP A 80 -14.73 5.17 -1.91
C ASP A 80 -14.90 3.89 -1.08
N LEU A 81 -13.80 3.22 -0.71
CA LEU A 81 -13.84 1.96 0.07
C LEU A 81 -13.78 2.18 1.59
N VAL A 82 -13.02 3.16 2.06
CA VAL A 82 -12.78 3.41 3.49
C VAL A 82 -13.76 4.44 4.07
N GLU A 83 -14.26 5.33 3.21
CA GLU A 83 -15.23 6.39 3.51
C GLU A 83 -14.88 7.14 4.81
N ASP A 84 -15.77 7.11 5.81
CA ASP A 84 -15.71 7.89 7.05
C ASP A 84 -14.50 7.59 7.94
N ARG A 85 -13.82 6.45 7.75
CA ARG A 85 -12.64 6.08 8.55
C ARG A 85 -11.36 6.75 8.07
N LEU A 86 -11.35 7.27 6.84
CA LEU A 86 -10.19 7.93 6.27
C LEU A 86 -10.20 9.42 6.64
N LEU A 87 -9.18 9.87 7.39
CA LEU A 87 -9.06 11.28 7.75
C LEU A 87 -8.88 12.14 6.51
N GLU A 88 -9.66 13.21 6.39
CA GLU A 88 -9.49 14.18 5.32
C GLU A 88 -8.39 15.20 5.65
N PHE A 89 -7.55 15.50 4.67
CA PHE A 89 -6.55 16.56 4.81
C PHE A 89 -7.20 17.93 4.70
N THR A 90 -6.82 18.83 5.60
CA THR A 90 -7.13 20.26 5.44
C THR A 90 -6.33 20.86 4.28
N TYR A 91 -6.77 22.01 3.77
CA TYR A 91 -6.09 22.71 2.68
C TYR A 91 -4.61 23.00 2.98
N ASN A 92 -4.31 23.37 4.23
CA ASN A 92 -2.93 23.65 4.64
C ASN A 92 -2.07 22.39 4.68
N GLU A 93 -2.58 21.27 5.19
CA GLU A 93 -1.87 19.99 5.23
C GLU A 93 -1.63 19.45 3.82
N SER A 94 -2.65 19.47 2.96
CA SER A 94 -2.53 19.08 1.56
C SER A 94 -1.42 19.85 0.83
N ARG A 95 -1.32 21.15 1.08
CA ARG A 95 -0.25 22.01 0.52
C ARG A 95 1.12 21.70 1.09
N LEU A 96 1.22 21.33 2.37
CA LEU A 96 2.49 20.95 3.00
C LEU A 96 2.98 19.59 2.51
N LEU A 97 2.07 18.64 2.27
CA LEU A 97 2.41 17.31 1.80
C LEU A 97 2.85 17.29 0.34
N ARG A 98 2.21 18.11 -0.49
CA ARG A 98 2.47 18.17 -1.93
C ARG A 98 3.91 18.57 -2.23
N GLY A 99 4.68 17.65 -2.80
CA GLY A 99 6.08 17.87 -3.15
C GLY A 99 7.02 17.87 -1.95
N SER A 100 6.61 17.27 -0.83
CA SER A 100 7.41 17.22 0.41
C SER A 100 8.61 16.26 0.37
N TYR A 101 8.98 15.72 -0.79
CA TYR A 101 10.06 14.76 -0.94
C TYR A 101 11.05 15.19 -2.01
N ASP A 102 12.34 14.97 -1.77
CA ASP A 102 13.40 15.22 -2.75
C ASP A 102 13.83 13.92 -3.45
N PHE A 103 13.79 12.80 -2.73
CA PHE A 103 14.14 11.48 -3.26
C PHE A 103 13.18 10.40 -2.74
N LEU A 104 12.78 9.52 -3.66
CA LEU A 104 11.99 8.32 -3.36
C LEU A 104 12.88 7.09 -3.47
N GLY A 105 13.01 6.35 -2.36
CA GLY A 105 13.59 5.02 -2.34
C GLY A 105 12.47 3.98 -2.46
N LEU A 106 12.57 3.06 -3.40
CA LEU A 106 11.66 1.92 -3.52
C LEU A 106 12.39 0.66 -3.09
N GLN A 107 11.82 -0.05 -2.13
CA GLN A 107 12.26 -1.39 -1.75
C GLN A 107 11.26 -2.40 -2.30
N TYR A 108 11.72 -3.19 -3.27
CA TYR A 108 10.92 -4.22 -3.93
C TYR A 108 11.41 -5.60 -3.51
N TYR A 109 10.49 -6.43 -3.01
CA TYR A 109 10.83 -7.75 -2.47
C TYR A 109 10.07 -8.90 -3.14
N ALA A 110 8.81 -8.72 -3.48
CA ALA A 110 7.95 -9.80 -3.97
C ALA A 110 6.78 -9.28 -4.80
N ALA A 111 6.16 -10.19 -5.55
CA ALA A 111 4.89 -9.99 -6.23
C ALA A 111 3.82 -10.90 -5.60
N TYR A 112 2.56 -10.45 -5.66
CA TYR A 112 1.38 -11.15 -5.16
C TYR A 112 0.31 -11.18 -6.25
N TYR A 113 -0.46 -12.25 -6.33
CA TYR A 113 -1.72 -12.29 -7.04
C TYR A 113 -2.82 -11.62 -6.23
N ALA A 114 -3.61 -10.76 -6.88
CA ALA A 114 -4.77 -10.12 -6.29
C ALA A 114 -6.07 -10.77 -6.79
N GLN A 115 -7.00 -10.99 -5.87
CA GLN A 115 -8.33 -11.52 -6.14
C GLN A 115 -9.40 -10.70 -5.41
N PRO A 116 -10.60 -10.51 -5.99
CA PRO A 116 -11.70 -9.83 -5.33
C PRO A 116 -12.35 -10.70 -4.24
N ASN A 117 -13.21 -10.08 -3.44
CA ASN A 117 -14.07 -10.73 -2.43
C ASN A 117 -13.33 -11.33 -1.22
N ALA A 118 -12.49 -10.53 -0.55
CA ALA A 118 -12.02 -10.89 0.79
C ALA A 118 -13.19 -11.07 1.76
N THR A 119 -13.16 -12.15 2.55
CA THR A 119 -14.15 -12.36 3.61
C THR A 119 -13.90 -11.37 4.75
N ILE A 120 -14.87 -10.48 4.99
CA ILE A 120 -14.79 -9.45 6.03
C ILE A 120 -15.47 -9.96 7.29
N ASP A 121 -14.74 -10.02 8.40
CA ASP A 121 -15.35 -10.15 9.73
C ASP A 121 -15.66 -8.74 10.26
N PRO A 122 -16.95 -8.38 10.45
CA PRO A 122 -17.34 -7.06 10.96
C PRO A 122 -16.74 -6.73 12.33
N ASN A 123 -16.36 -7.74 13.12
CA ASN A 123 -15.82 -7.56 14.46
C ASN A 123 -14.31 -7.31 14.49
N TYR A 124 -13.61 -7.52 13.37
CA TYR A 124 -12.16 -7.41 13.29
C TYR A 124 -11.74 -6.58 12.07
N ILE A 125 -12.01 -5.28 12.18
CA ILE A 125 -11.66 -4.28 11.17
C ILE A 125 -10.14 -4.10 11.15
N ARG A 126 -9.56 -4.32 9.97
CA ARG A 126 -8.12 -4.30 9.73
C ARG A 126 -7.79 -3.54 8.48
N TYR A 127 -6.64 -2.88 8.46
CA TYR A 127 -6.14 -2.16 7.29
C TYR A 127 -6.10 -3.06 6.04
N LYS A 128 -5.63 -4.31 6.18
CA LYS A 128 -5.57 -5.27 5.06
C LYS A 128 -6.93 -5.64 4.48
N ILE A 129 -7.99 -5.57 5.28
CA ILE A 129 -9.33 -5.99 4.87
C ILE A 129 -10.06 -4.84 4.16
N ASP A 130 -9.63 -3.60 4.38
CA ASP A 130 -10.24 -2.41 3.80
C ASP A 130 -10.13 -2.35 2.27
N SER A 131 -9.10 -3.00 1.70
CA SER A 131 -8.95 -3.14 0.25
C SER A 131 -9.97 -4.10 -0.36
N HIS A 132 -10.62 -4.96 0.43
CA HIS A 132 -11.50 -6.04 -0.04
C HIS A 132 -10.81 -7.05 -0.98
N VAL A 133 -9.48 -7.06 -1.03
CA VAL A 133 -8.66 -7.90 -1.92
C VAL A 133 -7.99 -9.02 -1.13
N ILE A 134 -7.99 -10.22 -1.71
CA ILE A 134 -7.19 -11.36 -1.24
C ILE A 134 -5.85 -11.34 -1.98
N GLU A 135 -4.77 -11.30 -1.21
CA GLU A 135 -3.40 -11.30 -1.72
C GLU A 135 -2.78 -12.69 -1.53
N THR A 136 -2.40 -13.35 -2.63
CA THR A 136 -1.69 -14.64 -2.60
C THR A 136 -0.28 -14.44 -3.12
N ARG A 137 0.73 -14.89 -2.39
CA ARG A 137 2.13 -14.71 -2.84
C ARG A 137 2.36 -15.43 -4.17
N VAL A 138 3.09 -14.79 -5.08
CA VAL A 138 3.60 -15.45 -6.29
C VAL A 138 4.73 -16.38 -5.88
N ASP A 139 4.38 -17.52 -5.28
CA ASP A 139 5.32 -18.59 -5.00
C ASP A 139 5.38 -19.49 -6.22
N ASN A 140 6.39 -19.26 -7.08
CA ASN A 140 6.87 -20.35 -7.93
C ASN A 140 7.32 -21.49 -6.99
N PHE A 141 6.89 -22.72 -7.28
CA PHE A 141 7.07 -23.96 -6.50
C PHE A 141 5.96 -24.27 -5.47
N ASN A 142 4.77 -24.65 -5.94
CA ASN A 142 4.14 -25.96 -5.65
C ASN A 142 2.65 -25.99 -6.05
N ASN A 143 2.37 -25.81 -7.33
CA ASN A 143 1.29 -26.54 -8.00
C ASN A 143 1.60 -26.48 -9.49
N GLY A 144 2.06 -27.60 -10.05
CA GLY A 144 2.39 -27.68 -11.46
C GLY A 144 1.17 -27.38 -12.30
N THR A 145 1.10 -26.16 -12.84
CA THR A 145 0.59 -25.80 -14.17
C THR A 145 0.48 -24.27 -14.26
N GLN A 146 1.59 -23.59 -14.52
CA GLN A 146 1.65 -22.49 -15.49
C GLN A 146 3.12 -22.13 -15.70
N SER A 147 3.55 -22.28 -16.95
CA SER A 147 4.93 -22.09 -17.40
C SER A 147 5.31 -20.61 -17.38
N ILE A 148 6.55 -20.38 -17.00
CA ILE A 148 7.20 -19.08 -16.79
C ILE A 148 7.62 -18.45 -18.14
N ASP A 149 6.69 -18.30 -19.09
CA ASP A 149 7.04 -17.77 -20.42
C ASP A 149 6.45 -16.38 -20.74
N GLU A 150 5.82 -15.68 -19.79
CA GLU A 150 5.26 -14.32 -20.04
C GLU A 150 5.62 -13.30 -18.95
N ALA A 151 6.88 -13.23 -18.50
CA ALA A 151 7.33 -12.20 -17.55
C ALA A 151 8.67 -11.54 -17.91
N LEU A 152 8.97 -11.40 -19.21
CA LEU A 152 9.95 -10.47 -19.81
C LEU A 152 9.38 -9.90 -21.11
#